data_AF-A0A7S1W894-F1
#
_entry.id   AF-A0A7S1W894-F1
#
_cell.length_a   1.000
_cell.length_b   1.000
_cell.length_c   1.000
_cell.angle_alpha   90.00
_cell.angle_beta   90.00
_cell.angle_gamma   90.00
#
_symmetry.space_group_name_H-M   'P 1'
#
loop_
_entity.id
_entity.type
_entity.pdbx_description
1 polymer ?
#
loop_
_entity_poly.entity_id
_entity_poly.type
_entity_poly.pdbx_seq_one_letter_code
_entity_poly.pdbx_strand_id
1 'polypeptide(L)'
;KFAASRMVCVIAPPPTVPCVVPDNTLTRMENVQNATIDFEGRRDVHVGKGTFVMCPALESLTVVSLGDGVTLADEFVSSNRALRRIEISPCARRGIRAIGTNVFAHNLQLTEIDLSGLTELTSIGDGFLSLSPELRHLRMNNLPRLTTVGDRFIGLNTALEVFEWAGWGTLAATGRTFLSHARALRRIDFSGAVSLQSIGDDSLIHCNQLECVEGLPALRQLRRLGSDFLLHAK
;
A
#
# COMPACT_ATOMS: atom_id res chain seq x y z
N LYS A 1 29.04 19.60 -15.64
CA LYS A 1 28.23 18.75 -14.74
C LYS A 1 27.92 19.56 -13.49
N PHE A 2 26.86 20.36 -13.52
CA PHE A 2 26.33 20.93 -12.27
C PHE A 2 25.63 19.79 -11.55
N ALA A 3 26.13 19.40 -10.39
CA ALA A 3 25.36 18.57 -9.48
C ALA A 3 24.13 19.40 -9.12
N ALA A 4 22.98 19.05 -9.68
CA ALA A 4 21.76 19.73 -9.32
C ALA A 4 21.53 19.48 -7.82
N SER A 5 21.47 20.57 -7.07
CA SER A 5 21.39 20.55 -5.61
C SER A 5 20.20 19.70 -5.18
N ARG A 6 20.44 18.74 -4.27
CA ARG A 6 19.36 17.93 -3.70
C ARG A 6 18.36 18.84 -3.01
N MET A 7 17.07 18.59 -3.24
CA MET A 7 15.98 19.43 -2.77
C MET A 7 15.07 18.67 -1.80
N VAL A 8 14.60 19.37 -0.77
CA VAL A 8 13.47 18.96 0.06
C VAL A 8 12.22 19.60 -0.52
N CYS A 9 11.23 18.79 -0.87
CA CYS A 9 9.95 19.26 -1.38
C CYS A 9 8.90 19.22 -0.26
N VAL A 10 8.16 20.31 -0.07
CA VAL A 10 7.00 20.35 0.83
C VAL A 10 5.78 20.69 -0.02
N ILE A 11 4.83 19.75 -0.08
CA ILE A 11 3.53 19.97 -0.72
C ILE A 11 2.54 20.37 0.37
N ALA A 12 2.34 21.67 0.51
CA ALA A 12 1.35 22.28 1.39
C ALA A 12 0.63 23.41 0.62
N PRO A 13 -0.33 23.07 -0.27
CA PRO A 13 -1.08 24.05 -1.05
C PRO A 13 -1.80 25.01 -0.11
N PRO A 14 -2.09 26.26 -0.52
CA PRO A 14 -2.84 27.21 0.31
C PRO A 14 -4.22 26.65 0.74
N PRO A 15 -4.85 27.19 1.82
CA PRO A 15 -6.16 26.77 2.33
C PRO A 15 -7.32 27.18 1.40
N THR A 16 -7.19 26.93 0.10
CA THR A 16 -8.23 27.14 -0.90
C THR A 16 -9.08 25.89 -1.03
N VAL A 17 -10.39 26.06 -1.25
CA VAL A 17 -11.34 24.96 -1.46
C VAL A 17 -11.82 25.00 -2.92
N PRO A 18 -11.67 23.91 -3.71
CA PRO A 18 -11.01 22.65 -3.37
C PRO A 18 -9.47 22.75 -3.35
N CYS A 19 -8.82 21.90 -2.56
CA CYS A 19 -7.36 21.79 -2.49
C CYS A 19 -6.89 20.67 -3.43
N VAL A 20 -6.33 21.02 -4.59
CA VAL A 20 -5.99 20.06 -5.64
C VAL A 20 -4.49 20.04 -5.88
N VAL A 21 -3.87 18.88 -5.74
CA VAL A 21 -2.54 18.58 -6.28
C VAL A 21 -2.75 17.95 -7.66
N PRO A 22 -2.28 18.56 -8.76
CA PRO A 22 -2.47 18.00 -10.10
C PRO A 22 -1.81 16.63 -10.30
N ASP A 23 -2.29 15.91 -11.30
CA ASP A 23 -1.63 14.69 -11.78
C ASP A 23 -0.18 14.99 -12.18
N ASN A 24 0.71 14.05 -11.91
CA ASN A 24 2.13 14.10 -12.27
C ASN A 24 2.91 15.28 -11.70
N THR A 25 2.47 15.88 -10.58
CA THR A 25 3.07 17.11 -10.02
C THR A 25 4.59 17.02 -9.85
N LEU A 26 5.14 15.87 -9.43
CA LEU A 26 6.59 15.68 -9.26
C LEU A 26 7.12 14.49 -10.07
N THR A 27 6.39 14.03 -11.08
CA THR A 27 6.84 12.93 -11.94
C THR A 27 8.20 13.22 -12.56
N ARG A 28 9.13 12.27 -12.47
CA ARG A 28 10.50 12.32 -13.04
C ARG A 28 11.38 13.43 -12.50
N MET A 29 11.06 13.98 -11.33
CA MET A 29 11.91 14.98 -10.68
C MET A 29 13.24 14.36 -10.25
N GLU A 30 14.33 14.79 -10.89
CA GLU A 30 15.66 14.19 -10.70
C GLU A 30 16.33 14.54 -9.37
N ASN A 31 15.90 15.62 -8.72
CA ASN A 31 16.63 16.24 -7.60
C ASN A 31 15.86 16.28 -6.27
N VAL A 32 14.59 15.84 -6.26
CA VAL A 32 13.80 15.75 -5.02
C VAL A 32 14.29 14.54 -4.24
N GLN A 33 14.97 14.77 -3.12
CA GLN A 33 15.50 13.71 -2.28
C GLN A 33 14.52 13.32 -1.18
N ASN A 34 13.89 14.32 -0.56
CA ASN A 34 12.93 14.11 0.51
C ASN A 34 11.68 14.90 0.18
N ALA A 35 10.52 14.31 0.44
CA ALA A 35 9.24 14.97 0.24
C ALA A 35 8.38 14.88 1.50
N THR A 36 7.67 15.97 1.80
CA THR A 36 6.69 16.02 2.87
C THR A 36 5.36 16.49 2.32
N ILE A 37 4.30 15.75 2.63
CA ILE A 37 2.92 16.16 2.38
C ILE A 37 2.26 16.51 3.69
N ASP A 38 1.70 17.71 3.74
CA ASP A 38 0.92 18.17 4.88
C ASP A 38 -0.29 18.97 4.43
N PHE A 39 -1.45 18.33 4.54
CA PHE A 39 -2.76 18.92 4.29
C PHE A 39 -3.57 19.10 5.58
N GLU A 40 -2.90 19.27 6.73
CA GLU A 40 -3.59 19.58 7.99
C GLU A 40 -4.54 20.78 7.83
N GLY A 41 -5.75 20.62 8.34
CA GLY A 41 -6.82 21.62 8.24
C GLY A 41 -7.39 21.84 6.84
N ARG A 42 -6.98 21.07 5.81
CA ARG A 42 -7.57 21.13 4.46
C ARG A 42 -8.81 20.23 4.37
N ARG A 43 -9.75 20.60 3.49
CA ARG A 43 -10.94 19.82 3.14
C ARG A 43 -11.00 19.62 1.63
N ASP A 44 -11.69 18.57 1.21
CA ASP A 44 -11.87 18.23 -0.22
C ASP A 44 -10.53 18.15 -0.97
N VAL A 45 -9.56 17.49 -0.33
CA VAL A 45 -8.22 17.33 -0.88
C VAL A 45 -8.23 16.23 -1.94
N HIS A 46 -7.81 16.61 -3.13
CA HIS A 46 -7.53 15.65 -4.20
C HIS A 46 -6.02 15.62 -4.46
N VAL A 47 -5.42 14.46 -4.26
CA VAL A 47 -4.01 14.23 -4.63
C VAL A 47 -4.00 13.54 -5.97
N GLY A 48 -3.47 14.21 -6.99
CA GLY A 48 -3.46 13.72 -8.35
C GLY A 48 -2.67 12.42 -8.52
N LYS A 49 -3.02 11.70 -9.58
CA LYS A 49 -2.36 10.47 -9.99
C LYS A 49 -0.89 10.73 -10.28
N GLY A 50 -0.06 9.77 -9.95
CA GLY A 50 1.35 9.83 -10.31
C GLY A 50 2.14 10.94 -9.62
N THR A 51 1.79 11.37 -8.40
CA THR A 51 2.45 12.53 -7.76
C THR A 51 3.97 12.37 -7.67
N PHE A 52 4.47 11.22 -7.19
CA PHE A 52 5.90 10.89 -7.06
C PHE A 52 6.25 9.66 -7.88
N VAL A 53 6.19 9.79 -9.20
CA VAL A 53 6.51 8.70 -10.13
C VAL A 53 7.88 8.87 -10.74
N MET A 54 8.66 7.78 -10.78
CA MET A 54 10.00 7.77 -11.40
C MET A 54 10.90 8.91 -10.90
N CYS A 55 10.86 9.25 -9.60
CA CYS A 55 11.74 10.24 -8.98
C CYS A 55 13.04 9.55 -8.56
N PRO A 56 14.12 9.58 -9.37
CA PRO A 56 15.26 8.69 -9.18
C PRO A 56 16.09 8.98 -7.93
N ALA A 57 15.94 10.17 -7.34
CA ALA A 57 16.65 10.63 -6.15
C ALA A 57 15.78 10.62 -4.88
N LEU A 58 14.48 10.34 -4.98
CA LEU A 58 13.58 10.35 -3.83
C LEU A 58 13.95 9.19 -2.90
N GLU A 59 14.46 9.51 -1.72
CA GLU A 59 14.92 8.58 -0.70
C GLU A 59 13.89 8.41 0.41
N SER A 60 13.12 9.46 0.74
CA SER A 60 12.07 9.42 1.76
C SER A 60 10.84 10.24 1.40
N LEU A 61 9.67 9.74 1.81
CA LEU A 61 8.40 10.44 1.78
C LEU A 61 7.77 10.42 3.18
N THR A 62 7.33 11.59 3.64
CA THR A 62 6.58 11.74 4.89
C THR A 62 5.21 12.33 4.58
N VAL A 63 4.16 11.67 5.03
CA VAL A 63 2.77 12.13 4.96
C VAL A 63 2.33 12.46 6.38
N VAL A 64 2.26 13.76 6.69
CA VAL A 64 1.87 14.28 8.00
C VAL A 64 0.35 14.25 8.15
N SER A 65 -0.35 14.74 7.14
CA SER A 65 -1.81 14.74 7.08
C SER A 65 -2.24 14.78 5.62
N LEU A 66 -3.30 14.05 5.28
CA LEU A 66 -3.96 14.16 3.98
C LEU A 66 -5.26 14.97 4.03
N GLY A 67 -5.72 15.36 5.22
CA GLY A 67 -7.08 15.86 5.40
C GLY A 67 -8.12 14.73 5.37
N ASP A 68 -9.38 15.11 5.19
CA ASP A 68 -10.50 14.22 5.52
C ASP A 68 -11.03 13.43 4.33
N GLY A 69 -11.12 12.10 4.48
CA GLY A 69 -11.80 11.26 3.50
C GLY A 69 -11.07 11.13 2.17
N VAL A 70 -9.75 11.32 2.18
CA VAL A 70 -8.93 11.37 0.97
C VAL A 70 -8.77 10.00 0.32
N THR A 71 -8.78 10.01 -1.01
CA THR A 71 -8.31 8.90 -1.81
C THR A 71 -6.87 9.16 -2.23
N LEU A 72 -5.95 8.25 -1.90
CA LEU A 72 -4.64 8.23 -2.56
C LEU A 72 -4.85 7.78 -4.00
N ALA A 73 -4.64 8.67 -4.96
CA ALA A 73 -4.90 8.36 -6.37
C ALA A 73 -3.88 7.37 -6.95
N ASP A 74 -4.21 6.81 -8.11
CA ASP A 74 -3.38 5.81 -8.78
C ASP A 74 -1.92 6.26 -8.95
N GLU A 75 -0.99 5.33 -8.76
CA GLU A 75 0.45 5.55 -8.90
C GLU A 75 1.00 6.69 -8.04
N PHE A 76 0.33 7.07 -6.95
CA PHE A 76 0.70 8.20 -6.11
C PHE A 76 2.21 8.27 -5.80
N VAL A 77 2.86 7.16 -5.44
CA VAL A 77 4.30 7.05 -5.20
C VAL A 77 4.82 5.74 -5.79
N SER A 78 5.16 5.74 -7.08
CA SER A 78 5.55 4.51 -7.78
C SER A 78 6.87 4.62 -8.53
N SER A 79 7.49 3.47 -8.81
CA SER A 79 8.67 3.38 -9.68
C SER A 79 9.89 4.19 -9.20
N ASN A 80 10.06 4.38 -7.89
CA ASN A 80 11.20 5.10 -7.33
C ASN A 80 12.34 4.14 -6.98
N ARG A 81 13.47 4.29 -7.66
CA ARG A 81 14.65 3.40 -7.48
C ARG A 81 15.45 3.65 -6.20
N ALA A 82 15.24 4.78 -5.54
CA ALA A 82 15.99 5.20 -4.35
C ALA A 82 15.12 5.27 -3.08
N LEU A 83 13.80 5.13 -3.21
CA LEU A 83 12.86 5.33 -2.10
C LEU A 83 13.01 4.19 -1.11
N ARG A 84 13.39 4.53 0.12
CA ARG A 84 13.67 3.56 1.19
C ARG A 84 12.64 3.61 2.30
N ARG A 85 11.95 4.74 2.44
CA ARG A 85 11.08 5.01 3.57
C ARG A 85 9.84 5.78 3.15
N ILE A 86 8.70 5.28 3.58
CA ILE A 86 7.42 5.98 3.54
C ILE A 86 6.89 6.01 4.96
N GLU A 87 6.73 7.21 5.52
CA GLU A 87 6.12 7.42 6.82
C GLU A 87 4.75 8.05 6.62
N ILE A 88 3.70 7.38 7.10
CA ILE A 88 2.35 7.94 7.14
C ILE A 88 1.98 8.13 8.60
N SER A 89 1.86 9.38 9.01
CA SER A 89 1.43 9.69 10.38
C SER A 89 -0.01 9.19 10.58
N PRO A 90 -0.33 8.57 11.74
CA PRO A 90 -1.68 8.14 12.03
C PRO A 90 -2.61 9.36 11.99
N CYS A 91 -3.42 9.45 10.93
CA CYS A 91 -4.38 10.53 10.76
C CYS A 91 -5.52 10.32 11.76
N ALA A 92 -5.28 10.68 13.02
CA ALA A 92 -5.97 10.13 14.19
C ALA A 92 -7.48 10.45 14.30
N ARG A 93 -8.06 11.25 13.40
CA ARG A 93 -9.50 11.61 13.47
C ARG A 93 -10.24 11.73 12.15
N ARG A 94 -9.54 11.80 11.02
CA ARG A 94 -10.08 11.94 9.66
C ARG A 94 -8.94 11.49 8.72
N GLY A 95 -9.12 10.41 7.95
CA GLY A 95 -8.01 9.72 7.30
C GLY A 95 -8.25 9.31 5.86
N ILE A 96 -7.34 8.48 5.34
CA ILE A 96 -7.40 7.89 4.00
C ILE A 96 -8.63 6.98 3.91
N ARG A 97 -9.55 7.29 3.00
CA ARG A 97 -10.76 6.49 2.75
C ARG A 97 -10.52 5.40 1.73
N ALA A 98 -9.71 5.66 0.72
CA ALA A 98 -9.40 4.70 -0.32
C ALA A 98 -7.97 4.85 -0.80
N ILE A 99 -7.41 3.74 -1.28
CA ILE A 99 -6.10 3.70 -1.93
C ILE A 99 -6.32 3.20 -3.35
N GLY A 100 -5.82 3.95 -4.33
CA GLY A 100 -5.91 3.64 -5.74
C GLY A 100 -4.97 2.52 -6.19
N THR A 101 -4.90 2.34 -7.50
CA THR A 101 -4.10 1.31 -8.14
C THR A 101 -2.61 1.68 -8.11
N ASN A 102 -1.73 0.71 -7.85
CA ASN A 102 -0.27 0.86 -7.90
C ASN A 102 0.31 1.99 -7.02
N VAL A 103 -0.39 2.40 -5.96
CA VAL A 103 -0.04 3.58 -5.13
C VAL A 103 1.39 3.56 -4.60
N PHE A 104 1.92 2.39 -4.23
CA PHE A 104 3.31 2.18 -3.77
C PHE A 104 4.07 1.15 -4.61
N ALA A 105 3.63 0.87 -5.85
CA ALA A 105 4.25 -0.16 -6.67
C ALA A 105 5.66 0.20 -7.15
N HIS A 106 6.50 -0.80 -7.42
CA HIS A 106 7.82 -0.64 -8.05
C HIS A 106 8.82 0.25 -7.28
N ASN A 107 8.74 0.31 -5.94
CA ASN A 107 9.73 1.02 -5.13
C ASN A 107 10.86 0.06 -4.73
N LEU A 108 11.92 0.03 -5.53
CA LEU A 108 12.92 -1.05 -5.52
C LEU A 108 13.80 -1.12 -4.27
N GLN A 109 13.84 -0.07 -3.45
CA GLN A 109 14.64 0.00 -2.23
C GLN A 109 13.80 0.12 -0.96
N LEU A 110 12.47 0.06 -1.08
CA LEU A 110 11.58 0.14 0.07
C LEU A 110 11.68 -1.18 0.86
N THR A 111 11.98 -1.08 2.15
CA THR A 111 12.22 -2.26 3.01
C THR A 111 11.11 -2.49 4.03
N GLU A 112 10.43 -1.43 4.44
CA GLU A 112 9.33 -1.48 5.38
C GLU A 112 8.28 -0.40 5.08
N ILE A 113 7.03 -0.69 5.45
CA ILE A 113 5.96 0.30 5.48
C ILE A 113 4.94 -0.08 6.55
N ASP A 114 4.45 0.92 7.27
CA ASP A 114 3.39 0.79 8.27
C ASP A 114 2.19 1.65 7.87
N LEU A 115 1.05 0.99 7.68
CA LEU A 115 -0.25 1.58 7.37
C LEU A 115 -1.29 1.23 8.43
N SER A 116 -0.84 0.91 9.63
CA SER A 116 -1.71 0.55 10.73
C SER A 116 -2.52 1.77 11.20
N GLY A 117 -3.76 1.53 11.62
CA GLY A 117 -4.62 2.56 12.19
C GLY A 117 -5.28 3.49 11.17
N LEU A 118 -5.26 3.17 9.87
CA LEU A 118 -6.08 3.84 8.87
C LEU A 118 -7.56 3.42 9.01
N THR A 119 -8.21 3.86 10.08
CA THR A 119 -9.53 3.35 10.50
C THR A 119 -10.68 3.67 9.55
N GLU A 120 -10.50 4.65 8.66
CA GLU A 120 -11.48 5.06 7.64
C GLU A 120 -11.26 4.38 6.29
N LEU A 121 -10.18 3.60 6.13
CA LEU A 121 -9.84 2.95 4.87
C LEU A 121 -10.86 1.86 4.54
N THR A 122 -11.58 2.04 3.43
CA THR A 122 -12.63 1.10 2.98
C THR A 122 -12.18 0.18 1.86
N SER A 123 -11.23 0.59 1.02
CA SER A 123 -10.84 -0.18 -0.17
C SER A 123 -9.41 0.11 -0.60
N ILE A 124 -8.75 -0.90 -1.14
CA ILE A 124 -7.42 -0.78 -1.74
C ILE A 124 -7.46 -1.34 -3.17
N GLY A 125 -6.97 -0.56 -4.12
CA GLY A 125 -6.91 -0.93 -5.54
C GLY A 125 -5.85 -1.97 -5.88
N ASP A 126 -5.73 -2.26 -7.18
CA ASP A 126 -4.85 -3.29 -7.70
C ASP A 126 -3.37 -2.91 -7.55
N GLY A 127 -2.50 -3.89 -7.38
CA GLY A 127 -1.04 -3.71 -7.41
C GLY A 127 -0.49 -2.75 -6.36
N PHE A 128 -1.28 -2.45 -5.33
CA PHE A 128 -1.07 -1.45 -4.29
C PHE A 128 0.41 -1.29 -3.86
N LEU A 129 1.07 -2.38 -3.50
CA LEU A 129 2.48 -2.42 -3.13
C LEU A 129 3.15 -3.60 -3.86
N SER A 130 2.90 -3.74 -5.16
CA SER A 130 3.50 -4.80 -5.96
C SER A 130 4.93 -4.47 -6.39
N LEU A 131 5.74 -5.50 -6.68
CA LEU A 131 7.06 -5.35 -7.30
C LEU A 131 8.07 -4.49 -6.51
N SER A 132 8.08 -4.63 -5.18
CA SER A 132 9.08 -4.03 -4.28
C SER A 132 9.98 -5.14 -3.72
N PRO A 133 10.99 -5.62 -4.48
CA PRO A 133 11.72 -6.85 -4.18
C PRO A 133 12.51 -6.84 -2.88
N GLU A 134 12.81 -5.66 -2.31
CA GLU A 134 13.52 -5.47 -1.04
C GLU A 134 12.58 -5.29 0.16
N LEU A 135 11.26 -5.27 -0.05
CA LEU A 135 10.28 -5.12 1.03
C LEU A 135 10.31 -6.36 1.92
N ARG A 136 10.62 -6.19 3.21
CA ARG A 136 10.69 -7.27 4.21
C ARG A 136 9.55 -7.24 5.21
N HIS A 137 9.07 -6.05 5.57
CA HIS A 137 8.06 -5.86 6.61
C HIS A 137 6.91 -4.99 6.12
N LEU A 138 5.68 -5.47 6.26
CA LEU A 138 4.46 -4.73 6.00
C LEU A 138 3.53 -4.84 7.22
N ARG A 139 3.10 -3.69 7.75
CA ARG A 139 2.11 -3.63 8.83
C ARG A 139 0.82 -2.94 8.36
N MET A 140 -0.31 -3.61 8.56
CA MET A 140 -1.63 -3.13 8.18
C MET A 140 -2.66 -3.48 9.26
N ASN A 141 -2.34 -3.19 10.52
CA ASN A 141 -3.20 -3.51 11.65
C ASN A 141 -4.32 -2.47 11.82
N ASN A 142 -5.42 -2.87 12.44
CA ASN A 142 -6.53 -1.97 12.81
C ASN A 142 -7.13 -1.23 11.60
N LEU A 143 -7.58 -1.99 10.60
CA LEU A 143 -8.33 -1.49 9.43
C LEU A 143 -9.80 -1.96 9.48
N PRO A 144 -10.61 -1.53 10.48
CA PRO A 144 -11.93 -2.09 10.78
C PRO A 144 -13.01 -1.82 9.73
N ARG A 145 -12.72 -1.02 8.71
CA ARG A 145 -13.67 -0.67 7.62
C ARG A 145 -13.24 -1.19 6.26
N LEU A 146 -12.09 -1.86 6.15
CA LEU A 146 -11.58 -2.38 4.90
C LEU A 146 -12.50 -3.50 4.40
N THR A 147 -13.09 -3.33 3.22
CA THR A 147 -14.03 -4.31 2.64
C THR A 147 -13.44 -5.06 1.45
N THR A 148 -12.54 -4.43 0.70
CA THR A 148 -11.93 -5.03 -0.49
C THR A 148 -10.46 -4.66 -0.67
N VAL A 149 -9.71 -5.61 -1.22
CA VAL A 149 -8.35 -5.43 -1.72
C VAL A 149 -8.25 -5.99 -3.14
N GLY A 150 -7.63 -5.23 -4.04
CA GLY A 150 -7.56 -5.54 -5.47
C GLY A 150 -6.62 -6.69 -5.84
N ASP A 151 -6.52 -6.93 -7.16
CA ASP A 151 -5.60 -7.90 -7.76
C ASP A 151 -4.15 -7.50 -7.49
N ARG A 152 -3.23 -8.46 -7.37
CA ARG A 152 -1.79 -8.23 -7.14
C ARG A 152 -1.46 -7.34 -5.93
N PHE A 153 -2.36 -7.26 -4.94
CA PHE A 153 -2.28 -6.36 -3.78
C PHE A 153 -0.84 -6.11 -3.28
N ILE A 154 -0.13 -7.16 -2.90
CA ILE A 154 1.29 -7.14 -2.52
C ILE A 154 2.09 -8.25 -3.22
N GLY A 155 1.72 -8.53 -4.48
CA GLY A 155 2.38 -9.55 -5.29
C GLY A 155 3.80 -9.16 -5.70
N LEU A 156 4.65 -10.16 -5.95
CA LEU A 156 6.02 -10.03 -6.46
C LEU A 156 6.98 -9.30 -5.49
N ASN A 157 6.69 -9.32 -4.19
CA ASN A 157 7.61 -8.89 -3.14
C ASN A 157 8.42 -10.09 -2.63
N THR A 158 9.49 -10.42 -3.33
CA THR A 158 10.23 -11.68 -3.11
C THR A 158 10.93 -11.78 -1.75
N ALA A 159 11.28 -10.64 -1.13
CA ALA A 159 11.91 -10.60 0.19
C ALA A 159 10.92 -10.39 1.35
N LEU A 160 9.60 -10.42 1.12
CA LEU A 160 8.61 -10.19 2.17
C LEU A 160 8.63 -11.32 3.19
N GLU A 161 9.13 -11.04 4.39
CA GLU A 161 9.26 -12.00 5.49
C GLU A 161 8.07 -11.90 6.46
N VAL A 162 7.58 -10.68 6.68
CA VAL A 162 6.55 -10.38 7.68
C VAL A 162 5.44 -9.54 7.05
N PHE A 163 4.23 -10.09 7.06
CA PHE A 163 3.00 -9.35 6.80
C PHE A 163 2.09 -9.40 8.03
N GLU A 164 2.12 -8.33 8.81
CA GLU A 164 1.28 -8.16 10.00
C GLU A 164 -0.04 -7.51 9.60
N TRP A 165 -1.14 -8.22 9.81
CA TRP A 165 -2.48 -7.68 9.65
C TRP A 165 -3.40 -8.23 10.73
N ALA A 166 -4.25 -7.35 11.25
CA ALA A 166 -5.25 -7.65 12.26
C ALA A 166 -6.38 -6.62 12.16
N GLY A 167 -7.58 -7.00 12.60
CA GLY A 167 -8.73 -6.09 12.59
C GLY A 167 -9.32 -5.85 11.20
N TRP A 168 -9.11 -6.76 10.24
CA TRP A 168 -9.74 -6.74 8.91
C TRP A 168 -11.12 -7.44 8.93
N GLY A 169 -11.87 -7.27 10.03
CA GLY A 169 -13.09 -8.04 10.29
C GLY A 169 -14.20 -7.82 9.26
N THR A 170 -14.14 -6.73 8.50
CA THR A 170 -15.07 -6.37 7.42
C THR A 170 -14.61 -6.79 6.02
N LEU A 171 -13.39 -7.33 5.87
CA LEU A 171 -12.86 -7.70 4.55
C LEU A 171 -13.75 -8.79 3.95
N ALA A 172 -14.37 -8.50 2.81
CA ALA A 172 -15.28 -9.39 2.11
C ALA A 172 -14.59 -10.17 0.99
N ALA A 173 -13.60 -9.58 0.32
CA ALA A 173 -12.93 -10.21 -0.81
C ALA A 173 -11.47 -9.78 -0.98
N THR A 174 -10.63 -10.72 -1.44
CA THR A 174 -9.33 -10.41 -2.05
C THR A 174 -9.38 -10.61 -3.56
N GLY A 175 -8.63 -9.79 -4.29
CA GLY A 175 -8.35 -10.01 -5.71
C GLY A 175 -7.41 -11.19 -5.95
N ARG A 176 -7.18 -11.48 -7.24
CA ARG A 176 -6.26 -12.52 -7.70
C ARG A 176 -4.82 -12.17 -7.36
N THR A 177 -3.95 -13.16 -7.23
CA THR A 177 -2.50 -12.99 -7.01
C THR A 177 -2.15 -12.11 -5.79
N PHE A 178 -3.06 -12.06 -4.80
CA PHE A 178 -3.03 -11.19 -3.61
C PHE A 178 -1.64 -11.05 -2.98
N LEU A 179 -0.96 -12.18 -2.77
CA LEU A 179 0.36 -12.33 -2.14
C LEU A 179 1.31 -13.19 -2.99
N SER A 180 1.02 -13.33 -4.29
CA SER A 180 1.80 -14.18 -5.17
C SER A 180 3.29 -13.84 -5.13
N HIS A 181 4.15 -14.85 -5.21
CA HIS A 181 5.61 -14.69 -5.23
C HIS A 181 6.23 -14.03 -3.98
N ALA A 182 5.53 -14.02 -2.84
CA ALA A 182 6.11 -13.69 -1.53
C ALA A 182 7.03 -14.83 -1.05
N ARG A 183 8.17 -15.01 -1.75
CA ARG A 183 9.04 -16.19 -1.63
C ARG A 183 9.71 -16.35 -0.27
N ALA A 184 9.86 -15.27 0.50
CA ALA A 184 10.41 -15.27 1.85
C ALA A 184 9.34 -15.39 2.95
N LEU A 185 8.05 -15.33 2.61
CA LEU A 185 6.97 -15.35 3.59
C LEU A 185 6.80 -16.75 4.14
N ARG A 186 6.91 -16.90 5.46
CA ARG A 186 6.83 -18.20 6.13
C ARG A 186 5.46 -18.52 6.72
N ARG A 187 4.67 -17.50 7.07
CA ARG A 187 3.38 -17.68 7.73
C ARG A 187 2.38 -16.63 7.27
N ILE A 188 1.11 -17.02 7.21
CA ILE A 188 -0.01 -16.10 7.07
C ILE A 188 -1.20 -16.60 7.90
N ASP A 189 -1.86 -15.70 8.61
CA ASP A 189 -3.04 -16.01 9.43
C ASP A 189 -4.26 -15.25 8.93
N PHE A 190 -5.30 -15.98 8.49
CA PHE A 190 -6.58 -15.41 8.05
C PHE A 190 -7.61 -15.19 9.17
N SER A 191 -7.27 -15.47 10.43
CA SER A 191 -8.21 -15.42 11.57
C SER A 191 -8.86 -14.05 11.76
N GLY A 192 -8.18 -12.97 11.33
CA GLY A 192 -8.68 -11.60 11.41
C GLY A 192 -9.73 -11.20 10.36
N ALA A 193 -9.93 -11.98 9.29
CA ALA A 193 -10.85 -11.68 8.19
C ALA A 193 -12.17 -12.47 8.30
N VAL A 194 -12.86 -12.40 9.44
CA VAL A 194 -14.04 -13.23 9.72
C VAL A 194 -15.23 -13.06 8.75
N SER A 195 -15.29 -11.94 8.02
CA SER A 195 -16.32 -11.69 6.99
C SER A 195 -15.87 -12.06 5.57
N LEU A 196 -14.71 -12.70 5.40
CA LEU A 196 -14.16 -13.01 4.08
C LEU A 196 -15.03 -14.03 3.35
N GLN A 197 -15.52 -13.64 2.18
CA GLN A 197 -16.41 -14.44 1.34
C GLN A 197 -15.69 -15.05 0.15
N SER A 198 -14.67 -14.38 -0.38
CA SER A 198 -13.89 -14.88 -1.50
C SER A 198 -12.41 -14.55 -1.40
N ILE A 199 -11.58 -15.54 -1.70
CA ILE A 199 -10.15 -15.37 -1.96
C ILE A 199 -9.94 -15.54 -3.47
N GLY A 200 -9.21 -14.61 -4.08
CA GLY A 200 -8.91 -14.64 -5.51
C GLY A 200 -7.98 -15.78 -5.92
N ASP A 201 -7.97 -16.08 -7.22
CA ASP A 201 -7.11 -17.11 -7.82
C ASP A 201 -5.63 -16.76 -7.63
N ASP A 202 -4.75 -17.76 -7.58
CA ASP A 202 -3.29 -17.62 -7.46
C ASP A 202 -2.81 -16.83 -6.22
N SER A 203 -3.64 -16.69 -5.18
CA SER A 203 -3.38 -15.72 -4.10
C SER A 203 -2.07 -15.94 -3.35
N LEU A 204 -1.62 -17.19 -3.17
CA LEU A 204 -0.33 -17.54 -2.55
C LEU A 204 0.54 -18.38 -3.50
N ILE A 205 0.34 -18.26 -4.82
CA ILE A 205 1.17 -18.97 -5.80
C ILE A 205 2.65 -18.57 -5.64
N HIS A 206 3.58 -19.53 -5.75
CA HIS A 206 5.02 -19.29 -5.62
C HIS A 206 5.47 -18.66 -4.28
N CYS A 207 4.75 -18.93 -3.19
CA CYS A 207 5.21 -18.63 -1.82
C CYS A 207 6.08 -19.78 -1.31
N ASN A 208 7.29 -19.93 -1.88
CA ASN A 208 8.12 -21.12 -1.76
C ASN A 208 8.66 -21.44 -0.35
N GLN A 209 8.59 -20.49 0.59
CA GLN A 209 8.99 -20.69 1.99
C GLN A 209 7.81 -20.66 2.95
N LEU A 210 6.57 -20.63 2.43
CA LEU A 210 5.39 -20.69 3.27
C LEU A 210 5.38 -22.03 4.01
N GLU A 211 5.21 -21.98 5.32
CA GLU A 211 5.19 -23.17 6.19
C GLU A 211 3.84 -23.31 6.87
N CYS A 212 3.06 -22.22 6.97
CA CYS A 212 1.82 -22.22 7.71
C CYS A 212 0.80 -21.22 7.13
N VAL A 213 -0.42 -21.71 6.93
CA VAL A 213 -1.60 -20.91 6.64
C VAL A 213 -2.61 -21.16 7.75
N GLU A 214 -2.85 -20.16 8.58
CA GLU A 214 -3.73 -20.23 9.75
C GLU A 214 -5.07 -19.54 9.48
N GLY A 215 -6.04 -19.80 10.35
CA GLY A 215 -7.32 -19.08 10.33
C GLY A 215 -8.32 -19.49 9.23
N LEU A 216 -7.93 -20.25 8.20
CA LEU A 216 -8.86 -20.70 7.15
C LEU A 216 -10.11 -21.41 7.69
N PRO A 217 -10.03 -22.33 8.67
CA PRO A 217 -11.23 -22.97 9.23
C PRO A 217 -12.16 -22.01 9.99
N ALA A 218 -11.67 -20.85 10.41
CA ALA A 218 -12.46 -19.83 11.10
C ALA A 218 -13.29 -18.96 10.12
N LEU A 219 -13.00 -19.03 8.82
CA LEU A 219 -13.67 -18.24 7.78
C LEU A 219 -15.05 -18.82 7.41
N ARG A 220 -16.01 -18.69 8.32
CA ARG A 220 -17.37 -19.25 8.17
C ARG A 220 -18.17 -18.69 7.00
N GLN A 221 -17.78 -17.52 6.49
CA GLN A 221 -18.43 -16.88 5.34
C GLN A 221 -17.76 -17.19 4.00
N LEU A 222 -16.65 -17.93 3.99
CA LEU A 222 -15.89 -18.20 2.77
C LEU A 222 -16.70 -19.12 1.84
N ARG A 223 -17.04 -18.59 0.66
CA ARG A 223 -17.78 -19.28 -0.40
C ARG A 223 -16.91 -19.66 -1.58
N ARG A 224 -15.83 -18.91 -1.80
CA ARG A 224 -14.89 -19.14 -2.90
C ARG A 224 -13.46 -19.11 -2.37
N LEU A 225 -12.76 -20.22 -2.54
CA LEU A 225 -11.30 -20.27 -2.55
C LEU A 225 -10.85 -20.32 -4.01
N GLY A 226 -10.03 -19.36 -4.43
CA GLY A 226 -9.58 -19.26 -5.82
C GLY A 226 -8.75 -20.46 -6.28
N SER A 227 -8.67 -20.67 -7.59
CA SER A 227 -7.81 -21.71 -8.17
C SER A 227 -6.35 -21.44 -7.84
N ASP A 228 -5.54 -22.50 -7.79
CA ASP A 228 -4.09 -22.39 -7.61
C ASP A 228 -3.65 -21.60 -6.36
N PHE A 229 -4.54 -21.54 -5.35
CA PHE A 229 -4.37 -20.76 -4.12
C PHE A 229 -2.99 -20.95 -3.49
N LEU A 230 -2.48 -22.19 -3.44
CA LEU A 230 -1.17 -22.58 -2.90
C LEU A 230 -0.28 -23.25 -3.95
N LEU A 231 -0.52 -23.04 -5.25
CA LEU A 231 0.28 -23.69 -6.29
C LEU A 231 1.75 -23.25 -6.16
N HIS A 232 2.68 -24.20 -6.10
CA HIS A 232 4.10 -23.95 -5.83
C HIS A 232 4.40 -23.21 -4.49
N ALA A 233 3.45 -23.20 -3.54
CA ALA A 233 3.76 -22.95 -2.15
C ALA A 233 4.34 -24.23 -1.52
N LYS A 234 5.21 -24.08 -0.52
CA LYS A 234 5.81 -25.22 0.20
C LYS A 234 4.98 -25.61 1.42
#